data_AF-A0A0B2RD02-F1
#
_entry.id   AF-A0A0B2RD02-F1
#
_cell.length_a   1.000
_cell.length_b   1.000
_cell.length_c   1.000
_cell.angle_alpha   90.00
_cell.angle_beta   90.00
_cell.angle_gamma   90.00
#
_symmetry.space_group_name_H-M   'P 1'
#
loop_
_entity.id
_entity.type
_entity.pdbx_description
1 polymer ?
#
loop_
_entity_poly.entity_id
_entity_poly.type
_entity_poly.pdbx_seq_one_letter_code
_entity_poly.pdbx_strand_id
1 'polypeptide(L)'
;CSNNVRKTHTGRVDKKQKTIVFGSDSESDPNKVSMKLVNFNQEHTLIALAKMIIIDALAFKFFENEGFRKFMEDAQPKFKIPSYVIIARHCMHVFNDEKEKLKHVLFANKQMVSLSTNTWTLIQNMNYMCVIAHHIDEG
;
A
#
# COMPACT_ATOMS: atom_id res chain seq x y z
N CYS A 1 -42.66 29.63 -2.41
CA CYS A 1 -41.80 28.42 -2.36
C CYS A 1 -40.45 28.76 -2.98
N SER A 2 -39.46 29.08 -2.16
CA SER A 2 -38.14 29.51 -2.63
C SER A 2 -37.21 28.31 -2.79
N ASN A 3 -36.77 28.07 -4.03
CA ASN A 3 -35.79 27.05 -4.39
C ASN A 3 -34.41 27.41 -3.81
N ASN A 4 -33.87 26.53 -2.97
CA ASN A 4 -32.50 26.69 -2.45
C ASN A 4 -31.57 25.77 -3.25
N VAL A 5 -30.96 26.33 -4.30
CA VAL A 5 -29.92 25.66 -5.09
C VAL A 5 -28.67 25.57 -4.22
N ARG A 6 -28.31 24.35 -3.79
CA ARG A 6 -27.01 24.07 -3.16
C ARG A 6 -25.91 24.34 -4.18
N LYS A 7 -25.22 25.46 -4.06
CA LYS A 7 -23.98 25.73 -4.80
C LYS A 7 -22.91 24.78 -4.25
N THR A 8 -22.57 23.74 -5.01
CA THR A 8 -21.38 22.93 -4.76
C THR A 8 -20.16 23.80 -5.06
N HIS A 9 -19.47 24.26 -4.01
CA HIS A 9 -18.23 24.98 -4.14
C HIS A 9 -17.17 24.01 -4.69
N THR A 10 -16.88 24.07 -5.99
CA THR A 10 -15.72 23.40 -6.58
C THR A 10 -14.47 24.17 -6.17
N GLY A 11 -14.03 23.93 -4.93
CA GLY A 11 -12.82 24.51 -4.38
C GLY A 11 -11.61 24.10 -5.23
N ARG A 12 -10.87 25.10 -5.72
CA ARG A 12 -9.61 24.90 -6.43
C ARG A 12 -8.61 24.31 -5.44
N VAL A 13 -8.34 23.01 -5.52
CA VAL A 13 -7.42 22.31 -4.60
C VAL A 13 -6.00 22.87 -4.80
N ASP A 14 -5.49 23.63 -3.83
CA ASP A 14 -4.11 24.12 -3.86
C ASP A 14 -3.14 22.96 -3.60
N LYS A 15 -2.36 22.62 -4.64
CA LYS A 15 -1.38 21.55 -4.61
C LYS A 15 -0.28 21.78 -3.57
N LYS A 16 0.01 23.03 -3.18
CA LYS A 16 1.05 23.39 -2.20
C LYS A 16 0.55 23.47 -0.76
N GLN A 17 -0.76 23.41 -0.53
CA GLN A 17 -1.34 23.50 0.81
C GLN A 17 -0.96 22.30 1.68
N LYS A 18 -0.46 22.56 2.88
CA LYS A 18 -0.07 21.52 3.83
C LYS A 18 -1.23 21.26 4.81
N THR A 19 -1.36 20.03 5.30
CA THR A 19 -2.41 19.69 6.26
C THR A 19 -1.90 19.93 7.68
N ILE A 20 -2.63 20.70 8.47
CA ILE A 20 -2.34 20.84 9.90
C ILE A 20 -2.98 19.65 10.61
N VAL A 21 -2.17 18.85 11.29
CA VAL A 21 -2.61 17.75 12.14
C VAL A 21 -2.35 18.14 13.58
N PHE A 22 -3.38 18.05 14.40
CA PHE A 22 -3.28 18.28 15.84
C PHE A 22 -2.94 16.96 16.52
N GLY A 23 -1.86 16.93 17.28
CA GLY A 23 -1.46 15.80 18.12
C GLY A 23 -1.38 16.23 19.58
N SER A 24 -1.64 15.29 20.49
CA SER A 24 -1.26 15.41 21.90
C SER A 24 0.12 14.78 22.07
N ASP A 25 1.15 15.58 22.38
CA ASP A 25 2.44 15.02 22.78
C ASP A 25 2.26 14.42 24.19
N SER A 26 2.20 13.10 24.30
CA SER A 26 2.19 12.41 25.58
C SER A 26 3.55 12.60 26.25
N GLU A 27 3.62 13.50 27.25
CA GLU A 27 4.30 13.32 28.56
C GLU A 27 4.54 14.62 29.36
N SER A 28 4.08 15.81 28.96
CA SER A 28 4.37 17.02 29.77
C SER A 28 3.27 18.06 30.03
N ASP A 29 2.11 18.06 29.37
CA ASP A 29 1.00 18.93 29.78
C ASP A 29 -0.31 18.51 29.08
N PRO A 30 -1.41 18.18 29.79
CA PRO A 30 -2.69 17.83 29.18
C PRO A 30 -3.31 18.96 28.33
N ASN A 31 -2.84 20.21 28.46
CA ASN A 31 -3.31 21.34 27.66
C ASN A 31 -2.40 21.70 26.46
N LYS A 32 -1.28 21.00 26.24
CA LYS A 32 -0.37 21.32 25.14
C LYS A 32 -0.80 20.62 23.84
N VAL A 33 -1.46 21.37 22.97
CA VAL A 33 -1.79 20.93 21.61
C VAL A 33 -0.60 21.16 20.69
N SER A 34 -0.05 20.08 20.14
CA SER A 34 1.04 20.08 19.17
C SER A 34 0.46 20.16 17.76
N MET A 35 0.80 21.23 17.02
CA MET A 35 0.41 21.34 15.61
C MET A 35 1.56 20.87 14.73
N LYS A 36 1.36 19.77 13.99
CA LYS A 36 2.31 19.28 12.99
C LYS A 36 1.80 19.60 11.60
N LEU A 37 2.69 20.17 10.79
CA LEU A 37 2.43 20.45 9.40
C LEU A 37 2.83 19.24 8.56
N VAL A 38 1.85 18.50 8.07
CA VAL A 38 2.07 17.25 7.33
C VAL A 38 1.93 17.50 5.85
N ASN A 39 2.96 17.10 5.10
CA ASN A 39 2.93 17.07 3.65
C ASN A 39 2.47 15.69 3.18
N PHE A 40 1.51 15.66 2.26
CA PHE A 40 1.20 14.44 1.55
C PHE A 40 2.43 13.97 0.75
N ASN A 41 2.83 12.72 0.97
CA ASN A 41 3.89 12.05 0.21
C ASN A 41 3.25 10.94 -0.63
N GLN A 42 3.25 11.16 -1.95
CA GLN A 42 2.67 10.21 -2.89
C GLN A 42 3.44 8.88 -2.91
N GLU A 43 4.77 8.92 -2.92
CA GLU A 43 5.62 7.72 -2.98
C GLU A 43 5.38 6.82 -1.76
N HIS A 44 5.34 7.43 -0.57
CA HIS A 44 5.05 6.68 0.65
C HIS A 44 3.67 6.02 0.62
N THR A 45 2.66 6.71 0.07
CA THR A 45 1.30 6.17 -0.08
C THR A 45 1.26 5.03 -1.10
N LEU A 46 2.05 5.10 -2.18
CA LEU A 46 2.17 4.04 -3.18
C LEU A 46 2.81 2.77 -2.61
N ILE A 47 3.83 2.91 -1.76
CA ILE A 47 4.44 1.78 -1.05
C ILE A 47 3.43 1.15 -0.08
N ALA A 48 2.66 1.96 0.65
CA ALA A 48 1.60 1.46 1.52
C ALA A 48 0.51 0.71 0.73
N LEU A 49 0.11 1.25 -0.42
CA LEU A 49 -0.83 0.61 -1.34
C LEU A 49 -0.29 -0.75 -1.84
N ALA A 50 0.98 -0.81 -2.23
CA ALA A 50 1.63 -2.05 -2.67
C ALA A 50 1.65 -3.11 -1.55
N LYS A 51 1.93 -2.70 -0.31
CA LYS A 51 1.87 -3.61 0.85
C LYS A 51 0.46 -4.16 1.08
N MET A 52 -0.57 -3.32 1.00
CA MET A 52 -1.96 -3.75 1.11
C MET A 52 -2.30 -4.80 0.04
N ILE A 53 -1.88 -4.59 -1.21
CA ILE A 53 -2.09 -5.56 -2.30
C ILE A 53 -1.49 -6.92 -1.97
N ILE A 54 -0.26 -6.92 -1.45
CA ILE A 54 0.48 -8.16 -1.14
C ILE A 54 -0.17 -8.88 0.04
N ILE A 55 -0.49 -8.16 1.12
CA ILE A 55 -1.06 -8.74 2.35
C ILE A 55 -2.46 -9.29 2.08
N ASP A 56 -3.32 -8.52 1.41
CA ASP A 56 -4.72 -8.87 1.16
C ASP A 56 -4.92 -9.65 -0.15
N ALA A 57 -3.83 -9.99 -0.85
CA ALA A 57 -3.82 -10.68 -2.14
C ALA A 57 -4.82 -10.09 -3.17
N LEU A 58 -4.90 -8.75 -3.24
CA LEU A 58 -5.88 -8.07 -4.07
C LEU A 58 -5.53 -8.17 -5.56
N ALA A 59 -6.55 -8.35 -6.39
CA ALA A 59 -6.38 -8.24 -7.83
C ALA A 59 -5.96 -6.80 -8.18
N PHE A 60 -4.94 -6.64 -9.01
CA PHE A 60 -4.45 -5.31 -9.40
C PHE A 60 -5.50 -4.44 -10.11
N LYS A 61 -6.54 -5.04 -10.70
CA LYS A 61 -7.68 -4.31 -11.29
C LYS A 61 -8.49 -3.54 -10.24
N PHE A 62 -8.41 -3.93 -8.97
CA PHE A 62 -9.17 -3.31 -7.87
C PHE A 62 -9.04 -1.79 -7.83
N PHE A 63 -7.84 -1.26 -8.11
CA PHE A 63 -7.52 0.17 -8.02
C PHE A 63 -8.00 0.99 -9.21
N GLU A 64 -8.36 0.34 -10.31
CA GLU A 64 -8.96 0.99 -11.48
C GLU A 64 -10.48 1.11 -11.33
N ASN A 65 -11.08 0.40 -10.37
CA ASN A 65 -12.51 0.43 -10.13
C ASN A 65 -12.96 1.82 -9.67
N GLU A 66 -14.12 2.26 -10.17
CA GLU A 66 -14.68 3.58 -9.88
C GLU A 66 -14.90 3.82 -8.38
N GLY A 67 -15.27 2.77 -7.63
CA GLY A 67 -15.46 2.85 -6.18
C GLY A 67 -14.18 3.24 -5.44
N PHE A 68 -13.04 2.62 -5.79
CA PHE A 68 -11.75 2.97 -5.18
C PHE A 68 -11.33 4.39 -5.56
N ARG A 69 -11.59 4.80 -6.82
CA ARG A 69 -11.30 6.16 -7.28
C ARG A 69 -12.06 7.22 -6.50
N LYS A 70 -13.38 7.07 -6.37
CA LYS A 70 -14.22 7.99 -5.60
C LYS A 70 -13.81 8.03 -4.14
N PHE A 71 -13.54 6.87 -3.54
CA PHE A 71 -13.04 6.78 -2.17
C PHE A 71 -11.74 7.58 -1.98
N MET A 72 -10.76 7.43 -2.88
CA MET A 72 -9.49 8.15 -2.79
C MET A 72 -9.61 9.64 -3.11
N GLU A 73 -10.51 10.03 -4.01
CA GLU A 73 -10.81 11.44 -4.29
C GLU A 73 -11.33 12.15 -3.04
N ASP A 74 -12.18 11.49 -2.25
CA ASP A 74 -12.69 12.04 -0.99
C ASP A 74 -11.66 11.96 0.15
N ALA A 75 -10.96 10.84 0.29
CA ALA A 75 -10.02 10.60 1.39
C ALA A 75 -8.71 11.38 1.24
N GLN A 76 -8.16 11.44 0.02
CA GLN A 76 -6.93 12.17 -0.28
C GLN A 76 -6.94 12.69 -1.73
N PRO A 77 -7.52 13.88 -1.98
CA PRO A 77 -7.64 14.45 -3.32
C PRO A 77 -6.31 14.68 -4.05
N LYS A 78 -5.19 14.75 -3.32
CA LYS A 78 -3.85 14.93 -3.90
C LYS A 78 -3.23 13.63 -4.40
N PHE A 79 -3.79 12.47 -4.02
CA PHE A 79 -3.30 11.18 -4.45
C PHE A 79 -3.66 10.95 -5.91
N LYS A 80 -2.65 10.89 -6.77
CA LYS A 80 -2.86 10.49 -8.16
C LYS A 80 -2.83 8.98 -8.23
N ILE A 81 -3.97 8.40 -8.61
CA ILE A 81 -4.08 6.96 -8.81
C ILE A 81 -3.11 6.54 -9.92
N PRO A 82 -2.14 5.66 -9.62
CA PRO A 82 -1.15 5.19 -10.59
C PRO A 82 -1.79 4.23 -11.60
N SER A 83 -1.08 3.98 -12.71
CA SER A 83 -1.44 2.87 -13.60
C SER A 83 -1.07 1.52 -13.00
N TYR A 84 -1.69 0.45 -13.49
CA TYR A 84 -1.34 -0.93 -13.16
C TYR A 84 0.17 -1.20 -13.19
N VAL A 85 0.86 -0.72 -14.24
CA VAL A 85 2.30 -0.95 -14.44
C VAL A 85 3.12 -0.36 -13.29
N ILE A 86 2.73 0.82 -12.82
CA ILE A 86 3.42 1.49 -11.71
C ILE A 86 3.16 0.71 -10.41
N ILE A 87 1.92 0.31 -10.14
CA ILE A 87 1.57 -0.51 -8.96
C ILE A 87 2.39 -1.80 -8.93
N ALA A 88 2.44 -2.51 -10.06
CA ALA A 88 3.21 -3.76 -10.18
C ALA A 88 4.70 -3.53 -9.90
N ARG A 89 5.28 -2.41 -10.36
CA ARG A 89 6.67 -2.05 -10.05
C ARG A 89 6.90 -1.79 -8.56
N HIS A 90 5.98 -1.11 -7.87
CA HIS A 90 6.10 -0.92 -6.42
C HIS A 90 5.94 -2.24 -5.66
N CYS A 91 5.04 -3.14 -6.09
CA CYS A 91 4.92 -4.47 -5.51
C CYS A 91 6.22 -5.27 -5.67
N MET A 92 6.84 -5.19 -6.86
CA MET A 92 8.13 -5.83 -7.13
C MET A 92 9.26 -5.23 -6.28
N HIS A 93 9.25 -3.92 -6.04
CA HIS A 93 10.20 -3.27 -5.15
C HIS A 93 10.06 -3.79 -3.72
N VAL A 94 8.84 -3.80 -3.16
CA VAL A 94 8.57 -4.37 -1.82
C VAL A 94 9.01 -5.83 -1.75
N PHE A 95 8.69 -6.64 -2.77
CA PHE A 95 9.13 -8.02 -2.84
C PHE A 95 10.65 -8.17 -2.79
N ASN A 96 11.38 -7.39 -3.59
CA ASN A 96 12.84 -7.47 -3.62
C ASN A 96 13.47 -7.06 -2.28
N ASP A 97 12.93 -6.02 -1.65
CA ASP A 97 13.40 -5.58 -0.34
C ASP A 97 13.18 -6.67 0.73
N GLU A 98 12.00 -7.28 0.77
CA GLU A 98 11.70 -8.37 1.71
C GLU A 98 12.50 -9.64 1.39
N LYS A 99 12.74 -9.93 0.10
CA LYS A 99 13.58 -11.04 -0.34
C LYS A 99 15.02 -10.89 0.16
N GLU A 100 15.62 -9.70 0.06
CA GLU A 100 16.97 -9.47 0.56
C GLU A 100 17.05 -9.58 2.09
N LYS A 101 16.04 -9.08 2.81
CA LYS A 101 15.94 -9.29 4.27
C LYS A 101 15.84 -10.76 4.63
N LEU A 102 14.98 -11.51 3.94
CA LEU A 102 14.81 -12.95 4.18
C LEU A 102 16.11 -13.71 3.90
N LYS A 103 16.80 -13.42 2.80
CA LYS A 103 18.12 -13.99 2.51
C LYS A 103 19.08 -13.72 3.67
N HIS A 104 19.17 -12.48 4.13
CA HIS A 104 20.06 -12.13 5.24
C HIS A 104 19.74 -12.95 6.49
N VAL A 105 18.46 -13.08 6.86
CA VAL A 105 18.04 -13.90 8.02
C VAL A 105 18.43 -15.37 7.84
N LEU A 106 18.12 -15.96 6.67
CA LEU A 106 18.44 -17.37 6.40
C LEU A 106 19.95 -17.64 6.47
N PHE A 107 20.77 -16.75 5.91
CA PHE A 107 22.23 -16.88 5.92
C PHE A 107 22.84 -16.61 7.29
N ALA A 108 22.44 -15.54 7.97
CA ALA A 108 22.99 -15.15 9.26
C ALA A 108 22.71 -16.22 10.33
N ASN A 109 21.50 -16.80 10.31
CA ASN A 109 21.06 -17.78 11.29
C ASN A 109 21.38 -19.23 10.85
N LYS A 110 22.06 -19.43 9.71
CA LYS A 110 22.38 -20.74 9.13
C LYS A 110 21.17 -21.67 9.06
N GLN A 111 20.00 -21.13 8.71
CA GLN A 111 18.75 -21.88 8.71
C GLN A 111 18.73 -22.91 7.58
N MET A 112 18.20 -24.10 7.90
CA MET A 112 17.92 -25.12 6.91
C MET A 112 16.62 -24.78 6.18
N VAL A 113 16.62 -24.97 4.86
CA VAL A 113 15.46 -24.73 4.00
C VAL A 113 15.08 -26.03 3.32
N SER A 114 13.80 -26.40 3.41
CA SER A 114 13.20 -27.50 2.65
C SER A 114 12.39 -26.93 1.49
N LEU A 115 12.45 -27.57 0.32
CA LEU A 115 11.72 -27.15 -0.88
C LEU A 115 10.64 -28.18 -1.22
N SER A 116 9.41 -27.72 -1.37
CA SER A 116 8.28 -28.50 -1.86
C SER A 116 7.90 -28.02 -3.25
N THR A 117 7.74 -28.95 -4.19
CA THR A 117 7.34 -28.63 -5.57
C THR A 117 5.98 -29.25 -5.84
N ASN A 118 5.01 -28.44 -6.24
CA ASN A 118 3.68 -28.88 -6.68
C ASN A 118 3.52 -28.61 -8.17
N THR A 119 3.09 -29.61 -8.94
CA THR A 119 2.94 -29.50 -10.40
C THR A 119 1.50 -29.81 -10.79
N TRP A 120 0.92 -29.01 -11.68
CA TRP A 120 -0.41 -29.26 -12.24
C TRP A 120 -0.45 -28.98 -13.74
N THR A 121 -1.25 -29.76 -14.46
CA THR A 121 -1.49 -29.58 -15.90
C THR A 121 -2.90 -29.04 -16.11
N LEU A 122 -3.02 -27.88 -16.76
CA LEU A 122 -4.31 -27.37 -17.20
C LEU A 122 -4.82 -28.12 -18.43
N ILE A 123 -6.13 -28.07 -18.64
CA ILE A 123 -6.82 -28.69 -19.77
C ILE A 123 -6.36 -28.17 -21.14
N GLN A 124 -5.68 -27.01 -21.17
CA GLN A 124 -5.07 -26.40 -22.35
C GLN A 124 -3.65 -26.93 -22.64
N ASN A 125 -3.26 -28.06 -22.05
CA ASN A 125 -1.93 -28.67 -22.16
C ASN A 125 -0.79 -27.76 -21.67
N MET A 126 -1.07 -26.91 -20.68
CA MET A 126 -0.08 -26.07 -20.01
C MET A 126 0.30 -26.67 -18.66
N ASN A 127 1.60 -26.84 -18.41
CA ASN A 127 2.14 -27.34 -17.15
C ASN A 127 2.61 -26.17 -16.28
N TYR A 128 2.17 -26.17 -15.03
CA TYR A 128 2.55 -25.19 -14.03
C TYR A 128 3.24 -25.89 -12.88
N MET A 129 4.20 -25.18 -12.28
CA MET A 129 4.94 -25.63 -11.13
C MET A 129 4.97 -24.50 -10.09
N CYS A 130 4.56 -24.81 -8.86
CA CYS A 130 4.80 -23.98 -7.69
C CYS A 130 5.96 -24.59 -6.90
N VAL A 131 6.93 -23.76 -6.54
CA VAL A 131 8.00 -24.14 -5.61
C VAL A 131 7.79 -23.33 -4.34
N ILE A 132 7.66 -24.01 -3.21
CA ILE A 132 7.47 -23.42 -1.88
C ILE A 132 8.70 -23.76 -1.05
N ALA A 133 9.31 -22.75 -0.44
CA ALA A 133 10.39 -22.92 0.51
C ALA A 133 9.84 -22.86 1.95
N HIS A 134 10.22 -23.84 2.77
CA HIS A 134 9.89 -23.94 4.18
C HIS A 134 11.16 -23.76 5.01
N HIS A 135 11.11 -22.93 6.04
CA HIS A 135 12.17 -22.79 7.03
C HIS A 135 11.55 -22.74 8.43
N ILE A 136 12.35 -23.02 9.46
CA ILE A 136 11.97 -22.90 10.87
C ILE A 136 12.67 -21.65 11.41
N ASP A 137 11.91 -20.75 12.03
CA ASP A 137 12.44 -19.58 12.72
C ASP A 137 12.84 -19.90 14.18
N GLU A 138 13.74 -19.08 14.72
CA GLU A 138 13.97 -19.05 16.16
C GLU A 138 12.88 -18.12 16.71
N GLY A 139 11.89 -18.69 17.41
CA GLY A 139 10.72 -17.98 17.93
C GLY A 139 11.03 -16.89 18.94
#